data_AF-A0A094D3L9-F1
#
_entry.id   AF-A0A094D3L9-F1
#
_cell.length_a   1.000
_cell.length_b   1.000
_cell.length_c   1.000
_cell.angle_alpha   90.00
_cell.angle_beta   90.00
_cell.angle_gamma   90.00
#
_symmetry.space_group_name_H-M   'P 1'
#
loop_
_entity.id
_entity.type
_entity.pdbx_description
1 polymer ?
#
loop_
_entity_poly.entity_id
_entity_poly.type
_entity_poly.pdbx_seq_one_letter_code
_entity_poly.pdbx_strand_id
1 'polypeptide(L)'
;MEAIFKNFREAHIAGNGYQLSDTLLPISPSEEPGRLRSFFNSTNAANIKSDIQYNVLYDRQSTLRLSTEEGKAWVDVYTAYWAATGEIIKAEDAQKTNSMVNWVAVYEAWKEMTNAIIRGYSTSCFEAWTIPCLYISGKYLRIFAIKADAAGGSTDKAIDFQDDFNPDTAKNEKLEDAARVLNRMFQLCVSDRYSFF
;
A
#
# COMPACT_ATOMS: atom_id res chain seq x y z
N MET A 1 14.87 -0.63 6.72
CA MET A 1 14.77 -1.74 5.75
C MET A 1 14.78 -3.12 6.40
N GLU A 2 15.83 -3.45 7.15
CA GLU A 2 16.13 -4.81 7.62
C GLU A 2 15.00 -5.51 8.39
N ALA A 3 14.40 -4.84 9.39
CA ALA A 3 13.34 -5.45 10.21
C ALA A 3 12.12 -5.89 9.37
N ILE A 4 11.70 -5.06 8.41
CA ILE A 4 10.59 -5.39 7.49
C ILE A 4 10.94 -6.61 6.64
N PHE A 5 12.14 -6.65 6.05
CA PHE A 5 12.53 -7.77 5.20
C PHE A 5 12.87 -9.05 5.97
N LYS A 6 13.28 -8.94 7.23
CA LYS A 6 13.37 -10.09 8.14
C LYS A 6 11.98 -10.72 8.33
N ASN A 7 10.98 -9.92 8.70
CA ASN A 7 9.61 -10.41 8.90
C ASN A 7 8.99 -10.93 7.60
N PHE A 8 9.26 -10.28 6.46
CA PHE A 8 8.86 -10.74 5.13
C PHE A 8 9.36 -12.16 4.86
N ARG A 9 10.66 -12.42 5.11
CA ARG A 9 11.27 -13.74 4.89
C ARG A 9 10.67 -14.80 5.81
N GLU A 10 10.57 -14.49 7.10
CA GLU A 10 9.98 -15.40 8.09
C GLU A 10 8.53 -15.75 7.72
N ALA A 11 7.74 -14.76 7.33
CA ALA A 11 6.36 -14.95 6.91
C ALA A 11 6.25 -15.82 5.64
N HIS A 12 7.10 -15.58 4.64
CA HIS A 12 7.14 -16.40 3.43
C HIS A 12 7.55 -17.84 3.69
N ILE A 13 8.60 -18.06 4.49
CA ILE A 13 9.06 -19.42 4.83
C ILE A 13 7.96 -20.17 5.59
N ALA A 14 7.19 -19.47 6.44
CA ALA A 14 6.10 -20.05 7.21
C ALA A 14 4.76 -20.15 6.45
N GLY A 15 4.64 -19.57 5.25
CA GLY A 15 3.34 -19.41 4.57
C GLY A 15 2.32 -18.60 5.38
N ASN A 16 2.79 -17.65 6.20
CA ASN A 16 1.95 -16.89 7.12
C ASN A 16 1.53 -15.53 6.52
N GLY A 17 0.35 -15.50 5.92
CA GLY A 17 -0.18 -14.31 5.26
C GLY A 17 -0.39 -13.12 6.17
N TYR A 18 -0.77 -13.35 7.43
CA TYR A 18 -0.99 -12.28 8.40
C TYR A 18 0.32 -11.58 8.75
N GLN A 19 1.35 -12.37 9.10
CA GLN A 19 2.68 -11.84 9.39
C GLN A 19 3.28 -11.13 8.17
N LEU A 20 3.02 -11.63 6.96
CA LEU A 20 3.41 -10.96 5.73
C LEU A 20 2.70 -9.61 5.59
N SER A 21 1.39 -9.56 5.82
CA SER A 21 0.62 -8.33 5.70
C SER A 21 1.00 -7.27 6.75
N ASP A 22 1.51 -7.66 7.91
CA ASP A 22 1.98 -6.75 8.96
C ASP A 22 3.20 -5.91 8.52
N THR A 23 3.99 -6.44 7.59
CA THR A 23 5.13 -5.74 6.97
C THR A 23 4.70 -4.54 6.12
N LEU A 24 3.43 -4.52 5.70
CA LEU A 24 2.84 -3.48 4.85
C LEU A 24 1.94 -2.52 5.62
N LEU A 25 1.82 -2.61 6.96
CA LEU A 25 0.94 -1.71 7.70
C LEU A 25 1.39 -0.25 7.55
N PRO A 26 0.47 0.70 7.31
CA PRO A 26 0.78 2.14 7.23
C PRO A 26 0.88 2.79 8.61
N ILE A 27 0.95 2.00 9.67
CA ILE A 27 1.06 2.46 11.05
C ILE A 27 2.20 1.67 11.68
N SER A 28 3.10 2.36 12.38
CA SER A 28 4.14 1.70 13.17
C SER A 28 3.49 0.93 14.34
N PRO A 29 3.87 -0.35 14.57
CA PRO A 29 3.48 -1.09 15.77
C PRO A 29 3.93 -0.37 17.04
N SER A 30 3.25 -0.65 18.16
CA SER A 30 3.59 -0.01 19.45
C SER A 30 4.97 -0.43 19.95
N GLU A 31 5.38 -1.65 19.60
CA GLU A 31 6.68 -2.25 19.90
C GLU A 31 7.80 -1.61 19.06
N GLU A 32 7.48 -1.07 17.87
CA GLU A 32 8.43 -0.47 16.94
C GLU A 32 7.91 0.88 16.39
N PRO A 33 7.76 1.91 17.24
CA PRO A 33 7.12 3.18 16.84
C PRO A 33 7.84 3.90 15.69
N GLY A 34 9.16 3.66 15.53
CA GLY A 34 9.99 4.24 14.47
C GLY A 34 9.95 3.49 13.14
N ARG A 35 9.27 2.34 13.03
CA ARG A 35 9.42 1.41 11.89
C ARG A 35 9.26 2.06 10.52
N LEU A 36 8.20 2.85 10.32
CA LEU A 36 7.95 3.53 9.04
C LEU A 36 9.06 4.52 8.68
N ARG A 37 9.49 5.34 9.64
CA ARG A 37 10.56 6.34 9.43
C ARG A 37 11.89 5.66 9.18
N SER A 38 12.22 4.63 9.94
CA SER A 38 13.41 3.81 9.72
C SER A 38 13.39 3.09 8.37
N PHE A 39 12.22 2.71 7.86
CA PHE A 39 12.07 2.15 6.52
C PHE A 39 12.28 3.22 5.45
N PHE A 40 11.58 4.35 5.54
CA PHE A 40 11.69 5.42 4.56
C PHE A 40 13.12 5.97 4.47
N ASN A 41 13.75 6.25 5.62
CA ASN A 41 15.09 6.82 5.70
C ASN A 41 16.22 5.83 5.39
N SER A 42 15.93 4.54 5.22
CA SER A 42 16.98 3.54 4.97
C SER A 42 17.54 3.56 3.55
N THR A 43 16.93 4.32 2.64
CA THR A 43 17.38 4.51 1.25
C THR A 43 16.80 5.81 0.68
N ASN A 44 16.90 6.00 -0.63
CA ASN A 44 16.41 7.14 -1.37
C ASN A 44 15.73 6.70 -2.69
N ALA A 45 15.07 7.64 -3.36
CA ALA A 45 14.30 7.36 -4.58
C ALA A 45 15.13 6.79 -5.75
N ALA A 46 16.43 7.07 -5.82
CA ALA A 46 17.30 6.56 -6.88
C ALA A 46 17.68 5.09 -6.66
N ASN A 47 17.85 4.68 -5.40
CA ASN A 47 18.37 3.35 -5.04
C ASN A 47 17.30 2.38 -4.52
N ILE A 48 16.09 2.86 -4.19
CA ILE A 48 15.03 2.06 -3.55
C ILE A 48 14.77 0.73 -4.26
N LYS A 49 14.69 0.74 -5.61
CA LYS A 49 14.40 -0.47 -6.37
C LYS A 49 15.53 -1.50 -6.26
N SER A 50 16.78 -1.08 -6.39
CA SER A 50 17.94 -1.98 -6.27
C SER A 50 18.11 -2.50 -4.86
N ASP A 51 17.87 -1.66 -3.85
CA ASP A 51 18.02 -2.03 -2.45
C ASP A 51 16.95 -3.04 -2.03
N ILE A 52 15.70 -2.85 -2.46
CA ILE A 52 14.63 -3.82 -2.25
C ILE A 52 14.94 -5.12 -3.01
N GLN A 53 15.37 -5.03 -4.26
CA GLN A 53 15.72 -6.21 -5.06
C GLN A 53 16.80 -7.05 -4.37
N TYR A 54 17.81 -6.41 -3.78
CA TYR A 54 18.82 -7.10 -2.98
C TYR A 54 18.21 -7.83 -1.77
N ASN A 55 17.34 -7.16 -1.02
CA ASN A 55 16.72 -7.74 0.19
C ASN A 55 15.70 -8.85 -0.12
N VAL A 56 15.05 -8.82 -1.27
CA VAL A 56 14.04 -9.81 -1.69
C VAL A 56 14.68 -11.02 -2.40
N LEU A 57 15.59 -10.78 -3.35
CA LEU A 57 16.09 -11.83 -4.25
C LEU A 57 17.48 -12.37 -3.88
N TYR A 58 18.34 -11.55 -3.28
CA TYR A 58 19.78 -11.82 -3.21
C TYR A 58 20.34 -11.92 -1.80
N ASP A 59 19.49 -11.90 -0.78
CA ASP A 59 19.92 -12.14 0.59
C ASP A 59 20.42 -13.57 0.75
N ARG A 60 21.75 -13.71 0.71
CA ARG A 60 22.47 -15.00 0.79
C ARG A 60 22.26 -15.72 2.13
N GLN A 61 21.80 -15.00 3.16
CA GLN A 61 21.52 -15.59 4.46
C GLN A 61 20.13 -16.23 4.52
N SER A 62 19.28 -15.97 3.53
CA SER A 62 17.91 -16.46 3.48
C SER A 62 17.81 -17.84 2.81
N THR A 63 17.05 -18.73 3.45
CA THR A 63 16.60 -20.00 2.84
C THR A 63 15.40 -19.80 1.91
N LEU A 64 14.80 -18.60 1.89
CA LEU A 64 13.68 -18.28 1.00
C LEU A 64 14.08 -18.44 -0.47
N ARG A 65 13.21 -19.08 -1.25
CA ARG A 65 13.35 -19.25 -2.70
C ARG A 65 12.05 -18.80 -3.35
N LEU A 66 12.07 -17.60 -3.92
CA LEU A 66 10.98 -17.08 -4.74
C LEU A 66 11.27 -17.36 -6.21
N SER A 67 10.23 -17.49 -7.02
CA SER A 67 10.39 -17.40 -8.48
C SER A 67 10.90 -15.99 -8.86
N THR A 68 11.47 -15.86 -10.06
CA THR A 68 11.94 -14.55 -10.53
C THR A 68 10.78 -13.58 -10.68
N GLU A 69 9.63 -14.08 -11.11
CA GLU A 69 8.39 -13.35 -11.34
C GLU A 69 7.78 -12.87 -10.02
N GLU A 70 7.65 -13.76 -9.05
CA GLU A 70 7.16 -13.43 -7.71
C GLU A 70 8.07 -12.41 -7.02
N GLY A 71 9.38 -12.63 -7.05
CA GLY A 71 10.31 -11.69 -6.43
C GLY A 71 10.27 -10.30 -7.08
N LYS A 72 10.14 -10.20 -8.40
CA LYS A 72 9.92 -8.91 -9.08
C LYS A 72 8.60 -8.25 -8.66
N ALA A 73 7.53 -9.02 -8.53
CA ALA A 73 6.25 -8.50 -8.07
C ALA A 73 6.35 -7.93 -6.64
N TRP A 74 7.06 -8.61 -5.73
CA TRP A 74 7.33 -8.08 -4.39
C TRP A 74 8.21 -6.83 -4.41
N VAL A 75 9.21 -6.77 -5.29
CA VAL A 75 10.04 -5.57 -5.46
C VAL A 75 9.17 -4.37 -5.84
N ASP A 76 8.24 -4.54 -6.76
CA ASP A 76 7.32 -3.47 -7.17
C ASP A 76 6.39 -3.05 -6.02
N VAL A 77 5.84 -4.01 -5.26
CA VAL A 77 5.00 -3.74 -4.08
C VAL A 77 5.75 -2.93 -3.04
N TYR A 78 6.94 -3.36 -2.63
CA TYR A 78 7.71 -2.67 -1.60
C TYR A 78 8.25 -1.31 -2.08
N THR A 79 8.52 -1.16 -3.37
CA THR A 79 8.94 0.14 -3.94
C THR A 79 7.79 1.15 -3.85
N ALA A 80 6.58 0.73 -4.21
CA ALA A 80 5.39 1.56 -4.07
C ALA A 80 5.04 1.81 -2.59
N TYR A 81 5.22 0.81 -1.72
CA TYR A 81 5.03 0.96 -0.27
C TYR A 81 6.01 1.96 0.34
N TRP A 82 7.27 2.00 -0.10
CA TRP A 82 8.24 3.00 0.35
C TRP A 82 7.79 4.42 0.00
N ALA A 83 7.30 4.64 -1.23
CA ALA A 83 6.75 5.92 -1.65
C ALA A 83 5.51 6.31 -0.82
N ALA A 84 4.58 5.37 -0.61
CA ALA A 84 3.41 5.59 0.24
C ALA A 84 3.79 5.91 1.69
N THR A 85 4.80 5.23 2.23
CA THR A 85 5.33 5.51 3.57
C THR A 85 5.86 6.93 3.68
N GLY A 86 6.52 7.45 2.63
CA GLY A 86 6.97 8.84 2.57
C GLY A 86 5.81 9.85 2.68
N GLU A 87 4.72 9.63 1.95
CA GLU A 87 3.52 10.50 2.04
C GLU A 87 2.81 10.37 3.39
N ILE A 88 2.75 9.17 3.98
CA ILE A 88 2.20 8.95 5.32
C ILE A 88 3.00 9.72 6.38
N ILE A 89 4.33 9.65 6.33
CA ILE A 89 5.21 10.37 7.26
C ILE A 89 5.01 11.88 7.15
N LYS A 90 4.92 12.42 5.93
CA LYS A 90 4.62 13.85 5.70
C LYS A 90 3.27 14.23 6.31
N ALA A 91 2.26 13.38 6.16
CA ALA A 91 0.94 13.60 6.75
C ALA A 91 0.99 13.60 8.28
N GLU A 92 1.70 12.64 8.90
CA GLU A 92 1.90 12.61 10.35
C GLU A 92 2.60 13.86 10.88
N ASP A 93 3.64 14.33 10.17
CA ASP A 93 4.39 15.51 10.57
C ASP A 93 3.56 16.79 10.45
N ALA A 94 2.79 16.93 9.36
CA ALA A 94 1.85 18.03 9.19
C ALA A 94 0.77 18.03 10.30
N GLN A 95 0.26 16.87 10.72
CA GLN A 95 -0.68 16.80 11.85
C GLN A 95 -0.05 17.28 13.17
N LYS A 96 1.20 16.93 13.45
CA LYS A 96 1.91 17.39 14.66
C LYS A 96 2.14 18.90 14.68
N THR A 97 2.36 19.50 13.52
CA THR A 97 2.58 20.95 13.36
C THR A 97 1.31 21.72 13.06
N ASN A 98 0.12 21.09 13.15
CA ASN A 98 -1.18 21.67 12.77
C ASN A 98 -1.18 22.29 11.36
N SER A 99 -0.39 21.72 10.45
CA SER A 99 -0.30 22.12 9.04
C SER A 99 -1.29 21.33 8.19
N MET A 100 -1.61 21.86 6.99
CA MET A 100 -2.55 21.20 6.09
C MET A 100 -1.99 19.86 5.59
N VAL A 101 -2.76 18.79 5.77
CA VAL A 101 -2.38 17.44 5.32
C VAL A 101 -2.90 17.19 3.90
N ASN A 102 -2.01 16.79 2.99
CA ASN A 102 -2.40 16.38 1.65
C ASN A 102 -2.82 14.89 1.63
N TRP A 103 -4.04 14.61 2.07
CA TRP A 103 -4.58 13.24 2.07
C TRP A 103 -4.78 12.64 0.67
N VAL A 104 -4.91 13.48 -0.37
CA VAL A 104 -4.96 13.03 -1.76
C VAL A 104 -3.64 12.36 -2.16
N ALA A 105 -2.49 12.96 -1.80
CA ALA A 105 -1.19 12.36 -2.08
C ALA A 105 -1.00 11.01 -1.37
N VAL A 106 -1.42 10.91 -0.10
CA VAL A 106 -1.40 9.65 0.66
C VAL A 106 -2.26 8.59 -0.02
N TYR A 107 -3.47 8.96 -0.44
CA TYR A 107 -4.39 8.06 -1.14
C TYR A 107 -3.79 7.54 -2.45
N GLU A 108 -3.30 8.43 -3.32
CA GLU A 108 -2.77 8.03 -4.64
C GLU A 108 -1.53 7.14 -4.48
N ALA A 109 -0.62 7.48 -3.57
CA ALA A 109 0.57 6.65 -3.31
C ALA A 109 0.20 5.26 -2.74
N TRP A 110 -0.79 5.20 -1.84
CA TRP A 110 -1.28 3.92 -1.31
C TRP A 110 -2.02 3.10 -2.38
N LYS A 111 -2.76 3.76 -3.27
CA LYS A 111 -3.43 3.12 -4.42
C LYS A 111 -2.41 2.49 -5.36
N GLU A 112 -1.26 3.12 -5.61
CA GLU A 112 -0.20 2.52 -6.42
C GLU A 112 0.37 1.24 -5.80
N MET A 113 0.62 1.24 -4.49
CA MET A 113 1.03 0.03 -3.77
C MET A 113 -0.05 -1.05 -3.86
N THR A 114 -1.30 -0.66 -3.66
CA THR A 114 -2.46 -1.56 -3.77
C THR A 114 -2.58 -2.17 -5.17
N ASN A 115 -2.38 -1.38 -6.23
CA ASN A 115 -2.38 -1.83 -7.61
C ASN A 115 -1.21 -2.78 -7.89
N ALA A 116 -0.04 -2.59 -7.27
CA ALA A 116 1.07 -3.53 -7.38
C ALA A 116 0.70 -4.91 -6.80
N ILE A 117 -0.02 -4.95 -5.67
CA ILE A 117 -0.51 -6.21 -5.10
C ILE A 117 -1.53 -6.87 -6.05
N ILE A 118 -2.51 -6.12 -6.53
CA ILE A 118 -3.51 -6.60 -7.51
C ILE A 118 -2.83 -7.19 -8.74
N ARG A 119 -1.78 -6.53 -9.27
CA ARG A 119 -1.01 -7.06 -10.41
C ARG A 119 -0.38 -8.40 -10.09
N GLY A 120 0.24 -8.56 -8.92
CA GLY A 120 0.86 -9.82 -8.50
C GLY A 120 -0.11 -11.02 -8.51
N TYR A 121 -1.37 -10.82 -8.10
CA TYR A 121 -2.41 -11.86 -8.24
C TYR A 121 -2.90 -12.02 -9.68
N SER A 122 -3.07 -10.91 -10.41
CA SER A 122 -3.55 -10.94 -11.79
C SER A 122 -2.61 -11.71 -12.74
N THR A 123 -1.31 -11.74 -12.42
CA THR A 123 -0.28 -12.50 -13.14
C THR A 123 0.03 -13.84 -12.50
N SER A 124 -0.75 -14.28 -11.51
CA SER A 124 -0.57 -15.55 -10.77
C SER A 124 0.83 -15.70 -10.16
N CYS A 125 1.46 -14.59 -9.76
CA CYS A 125 2.76 -14.58 -9.09
C CYS A 125 2.63 -14.71 -7.57
N PHE A 126 1.49 -14.33 -7.00
CA PHE A 126 1.21 -14.40 -5.57
C PHE A 126 0.30 -15.57 -5.25
N GLU A 127 0.69 -16.35 -4.25
CA GLU A 127 -0.06 -17.50 -3.76
C GLU A 127 -1.24 -17.07 -2.86
N ALA A 128 -2.30 -17.88 -2.83
CA ALA A 128 -3.54 -17.57 -2.10
C ALA A 128 -3.34 -17.30 -0.60
N TRP A 129 -2.31 -17.88 0.06
CA TRP A 129 -2.06 -17.63 1.48
C TRP A 129 -1.68 -16.16 1.76
N THR A 130 -1.27 -15.40 0.74
CA THR A 130 -0.91 -13.98 0.86
C THR A 130 -2.13 -13.03 0.86
N ILE A 131 -3.36 -13.54 0.73
CA ILE A 131 -4.62 -12.76 0.70
C ILE A 131 -4.73 -11.69 1.80
N PRO A 132 -4.23 -11.88 3.05
CA PRO A 132 -4.24 -10.81 4.05
C PRO A 132 -3.57 -9.50 3.59
N CYS A 133 -2.63 -9.53 2.63
CA CYS A 133 -2.06 -8.34 2.01
C CYS A 133 -3.08 -7.53 1.18
N LEU A 134 -4.02 -8.19 0.48
CA LEU A 134 -5.15 -7.52 -0.18
C LEU A 134 -6.08 -6.88 0.84
N TYR A 135 -6.35 -7.56 1.95
CA TYR A 135 -7.17 -7.02 3.02
C TYR A 135 -6.56 -5.75 3.61
N ILE A 136 -5.27 -5.77 3.99
CA ILE A 136 -4.60 -4.60 4.56
C ILE A 136 -4.55 -3.44 3.56
N SER A 137 -4.14 -3.69 2.31
CA SER A 137 -4.10 -2.64 1.28
C SER A 137 -5.48 -2.04 1.03
N GLY A 138 -6.53 -2.86 0.85
CA GLY A 138 -7.89 -2.38 0.63
C GLY A 138 -8.50 -1.64 1.83
N LYS A 139 -8.30 -2.15 3.06
CA LYS A 139 -8.76 -1.51 4.30
C LYS A 139 -8.24 -0.08 4.41
N TYR A 140 -6.93 0.10 4.23
CA TYR A 140 -6.32 1.42 4.37
C TYR A 140 -6.56 2.32 3.16
N LEU A 141 -6.73 1.75 1.95
CA LEU A 141 -7.16 2.51 0.78
C LEU A 141 -8.48 3.23 1.05
N ARG A 142 -9.47 2.51 1.62
CA ARG A 142 -10.76 3.11 2.01
C ARG A 142 -10.59 4.19 3.07
N ILE A 143 -9.74 3.97 4.08
CA ILE A 143 -9.49 4.97 5.13
C ILE A 143 -8.88 6.24 4.54
N PHE A 144 -7.88 6.12 3.65
CA PHE A 144 -7.25 7.27 3.01
C PHE A 144 -8.17 7.99 2.04
N ALA A 145 -9.03 7.26 1.31
CA ALA A 145 -10.06 7.86 0.46
C ALA A 145 -11.02 8.76 1.26
N ILE A 146 -11.54 8.27 2.39
CA ILE A 146 -12.43 9.04 3.28
C ILE A 146 -11.73 10.32 3.75
N LYS A 147 -10.45 10.22 4.14
CA LYS A 147 -9.68 11.39 4.59
C LYS A 147 -9.41 12.39 3.46
N ALA A 148 -9.14 11.92 2.25
CA ALA A 148 -8.91 12.74 1.07
C ALA A 148 -10.17 13.53 0.68
N ASP A 149 -11.31 12.84 0.61
CA ASP A 149 -12.60 13.45 0.30
C ASP A 149 -13.03 14.46 1.38
N ALA A 150 -12.84 14.13 2.66
CA ALA A 150 -13.13 15.04 3.77
C ALA A 150 -12.27 16.32 3.74
N ALA A 151 -11.00 16.22 3.32
CA ALA A 151 -10.12 17.39 3.17
C ALA A 151 -10.60 18.31 2.04
N GLY A 152 -11.07 17.75 0.92
CA GLY A 152 -11.61 18.51 -0.21
C GLY A 152 -12.96 19.19 0.07
N GLY A 153 -13.79 18.60 0.92
CA GLY A 153 -15.12 19.11 1.30
C GLY A 153 -15.12 20.28 2.31
N SER A 154 -13.95 20.68 2.81
CA SER A 154 -13.81 21.73 3.86
C SER A 154 -13.39 23.11 3.33
N THR A 155 -13.29 23.27 2.01
CA THR A 155 -13.16 24.61 1.42
C THR A 155 -14.56 25.21 1.27
N ASP A 156 -14.83 26.30 2.00
CA ASP A 156 -15.85 27.31 1.67
C ASP A 156 -15.62 27.79 0.24
N LYS A 157 -16.04 26.98 -0.74
CA LYS A 157 -16.07 27.41 -2.13
C LYS A 157 -17.28 28.32 -2.26
N ALA A 158 -17.03 29.62 -2.27
CA ALA A 158 -17.94 30.59 -2.85
C ALA A 158 -18.31 30.08 -4.25
N ILE A 159 -19.53 29.55 -4.36
CA ILE A 159 -20.06 28.95 -5.59
C ILE A 159 -20.37 30.10 -6.54
N ASP A 160 -19.49 30.32 -7.52
CA ASP A 160 -19.87 31.00 -8.75
C ASP A 160 -20.60 29.99 -9.64
N PHE A 161 -21.74 30.44 -10.16
CA PHE A 161 -22.86 29.59 -10.56
C PHE A 161 -22.78 29.32 -12.06
N GLN A 162 -22.34 28.12 -12.48
CA GLN A 162 -22.62 27.59 -13.81
C GLN A 162 -23.03 26.10 -13.74
N ASP A 163 -24.21 25.87 -14.32
CA ASP A 163 -25.00 24.65 -14.55
C ASP A 163 -24.22 23.32 -14.64
N ASP A 164 -24.80 22.27 -14.06
CA ASP A 164 -24.40 20.84 -14.04
C ASP A 164 -23.35 20.36 -13.01
N PHE A 165 -22.98 21.17 -12.03
CA PHE A 165 -22.20 20.65 -10.90
C PHE A 165 -23.12 19.95 -9.89
N ASN A 166 -23.10 18.61 -9.85
CA ASN A 166 -23.66 17.86 -8.72
C ASN A 166 -22.62 17.83 -7.58
N PRO A 167 -22.76 18.67 -6.53
CA PRO A 167 -21.76 18.79 -5.47
C PRO A 167 -21.55 17.50 -4.68
N ASP A 168 -22.53 16.58 -4.72
CA ASP A 168 -22.44 15.29 -4.04
C ASP A 168 -21.45 14.31 -4.71
N THR A 169 -21.22 14.43 -6.02
CA THR A 169 -20.27 13.57 -6.75
C THR A 169 -18.82 13.97 -6.47
N ALA A 170 -18.55 15.27 -6.33
CA ALA A 170 -17.21 15.76 -5.98
C ALA A 170 -16.84 15.47 -4.51
N LYS A 171 -17.84 15.25 -3.64
CA LYS A 171 -17.64 14.98 -2.21
C LYS A 171 -17.14 13.56 -1.93
N ASN A 172 -17.25 12.63 -2.88
CA ASN A 172 -16.92 11.21 -2.68
C ASN A 172 -16.03 10.63 -3.81
N GLU A 173 -15.30 11.48 -4.55
CA GLU A 173 -14.52 11.07 -5.71
C GLU A 173 -13.53 9.95 -5.39
N LYS A 174 -12.75 10.09 -4.31
CA LYS A 174 -11.74 9.09 -3.94
C LYS A 174 -12.38 7.83 -3.36
N LEU A 175 -13.50 7.96 -2.67
CA LEU A 175 -14.25 6.81 -2.17
C LEU A 175 -14.85 5.98 -3.31
N GLU A 176 -15.37 6.62 -4.35
CA GLU A 176 -15.83 5.94 -5.57
C GLU A 176 -14.67 5.23 -6.28
N ASP A 177 -13.53 5.90 -6.43
CA ASP A 177 -12.34 5.29 -7.03
C ASP A 177 -11.84 4.09 -6.20
N ALA A 178 -11.80 4.22 -4.86
CA ALA A 178 -11.49 3.12 -3.96
C ALA A 178 -12.47 1.95 -4.11
N ALA A 179 -13.78 2.23 -4.27
CA ALA A 179 -14.78 1.18 -4.51
C ALA A 179 -14.51 0.41 -5.81
N ARG A 180 -14.08 1.09 -6.89
CA ARG A 180 -13.68 0.42 -8.14
C ARG A 180 -12.47 -0.49 -7.93
N VAL A 181 -11.47 -0.05 -7.16
CA VAL A 181 -10.29 -0.87 -6.83
C VAL A 181 -10.67 -2.08 -5.98
N LEU A 182 -11.51 -1.91 -4.94
CA LEU A 182 -11.98 -2.99 -4.08
C LEU A 182 -12.82 -4.02 -4.86
N ASN A 183 -13.66 -3.58 -5.80
CA ASN A 183 -14.39 -4.48 -6.68
C ASN A 183 -13.45 -5.33 -7.54
N ARG A 184 -12.35 -4.74 -8.05
CA ARG A 184 -11.33 -5.51 -8.78
C ARG A 184 -10.66 -6.56 -7.89
N MET A 185 -10.34 -6.23 -6.64
CA MET A 185 -9.80 -7.21 -5.68
C MET A 185 -10.78 -8.37 -5.44
N PHE A 186 -12.06 -8.06 -5.25
CA PHE A 186 -13.08 -9.09 -5.06
C PHE A 186 -13.16 -10.04 -6.27
N GLN A 187 -13.13 -9.49 -7.49
CA GLN A 187 -13.13 -10.29 -8.71
C GLN A 187 -11.87 -11.17 -8.85
N LEU A 188 -10.71 -10.71 -8.37
CA LEU A 188 -9.51 -11.55 -8.31
C LEU A 188 -9.71 -12.77 -7.41
N CYS A 189 -10.23 -12.59 -6.20
CA CYS A 189 -10.51 -13.70 -5.28
C CYS A 189 -11.54 -14.68 -5.86
N VAL A 190 -12.52 -14.18 -6.63
CA VAL A 190 -13.50 -15.02 -7.32
C VAL A 190 -12.87 -15.83 -8.45
N SER A 191 -11.82 -15.31 -9.08
CA SER A 191 -11.13 -15.93 -10.22
C SER A 191 -10.00 -16.88 -9.79
N ASP A 192 -9.49 -16.74 -8.57
CA ASP A 192 -8.42 -17.58 -7.96
C ASP A 192 -8.89 -19.02 -7.60
N ARG A 193 -9.92 -19.54 -8.28
CA ARG A 193 -10.53 -20.85 -8.02
C ARG A 193 -9.69 -22.04 -8.48
N TYR A 194 -8.49 -21.84 -9.03
CA TYR A 194 -7.74 -22.88 -9.74
C TYR A 194 -6.33 -23.16 -9.21
N SER A 195 -5.96 -22.64 -8.05
CA SER A 195 -4.61 -22.83 -7.49
C SER A 195 -4.53 -23.97 -6.46
N PHE A 196 -5.64 -24.66 -6.17
CA PHE A 196 -5.67 -25.84 -5.29
C PHE A 196 -6.05 -27.10 -6.08
N PHE A 197 -5.09 -27.68 -6.80
CA PHE A 197 -4.97 -29.13 -7.02
C PHE A 197 -3.51 -29.51 -7.25
#